data_AF-A0A942A1B8-F1
#
_entry.id   AF-A0A942A1B8-F1
#
_cell.length_a   1.000
_cell.length_b   1.000
_cell.length_c   1.000
_cell.angle_alpha   90.00
_cell.angle_beta   90.00
_cell.angle_gamma   90.00
#
_symmetry.space_group_name_H-M   'P 1'
#
loop_
_entity.id
_entity.type
_entity.pdbx_description
1 polymer ?
#
loop_
_entity_poly.entity_id
_entity_poly.type
_entity_poly.pdbx_seq_one_letter_code
_entity_poly.pdbx_strand_id
1 'polypeptide(L)'
;MNITQALVDHHGVLRQLFEQSKTNIAVADDFIRHLTVHHTMEEKYFYDILEGEAQAHKKALEAVNEHHIIEMIIKDLQRFPRDHENFAIKVESLGEYTTHHLDEEETVIFPMAEQLLPPENQATLGTLFAQAKTMLLGITLPPVPGKAGSKAGKALIGAKKKEAPVKPAAVETRTLPPDLGIGSLRK
;
A
#
# COMPACT_ATOMS: atom_id res chain seq x y z
N MET A 1 17.13 -14.26 -9.96
CA MET A 1 16.45 -13.80 -8.74
C MET A 1 15.33 -14.79 -8.46
N ASN A 2 15.31 -15.41 -7.28
CA ASN A 2 14.20 -16.25 -6.83
C ASN A 2 13.18 -15.40 -6.06
N ILE A 3 12.05 -16.00 -5.67
CA ILE A 3 10.96 -15.29 -4.98
C ILE A 3 11.41 -14.71 -3.64
N THR A 4 12.07 -15.49 -2.79
CA THR A 4 12.53 -15.04 -1.47
C THR A 4 13.49 -13.85 -1.58
N GLN A 5 14.44 -13.85 -2.53
CA GLN A 5 15.29 -12.69 -2.78
C GLN A 5 14.48 -11.46 -3.23
N ALA A 6 13.48 -11.64 -4.10
CA ALA A 6 12.67 -10.53 -4.60
C ALA A 6 11.80 -9.90 -3.49
N LEU A 7 11.32 -10.71 -2.55
CA LEU A 7 10.59 -10.30 -1.34
C LEU A 7 11.53 -9.54 -0.41
N VAL A 8 12.67 -10.11 -0.03
CA VAL A 8 13.71 -9.46 0.81
C VAL A 8 14.15 -8.12 0.23
N ASP A 9 14.35 -8.03 -1.09
CA ASP A 9 14.69 -6.75 -1.74
C ASP A 9 13.58 -5.70 -1.55
N HIS A 10 12.31 -6.11 -1.53
CA HIS A 10 11.18 -5.21 -1.22
C HIS A 10 11.08 -4.93 0.30
N HIS A 11 11.41 -5.88 1.18
CA HIS A 11 11.49 -5.64 2.63
C HIS A 11 12.46 -4.51 2.94
N GLY A 12 13.61 -4.48 2.27
CA GLY A 12 14.58 -3.38 2.39
C GLY A 12 13.97 -2.01 2.06
N VAL A 13 13.13 -1.93 1.01
CA VAL A 13 12.41 -0.70 0.66
C VAL A 13 11.36 -0.34 1.70
N LEU A 14 10.61 -1.31 2.22
CA LEU A 14 9.61 -1.09 3.27
C LEU A 14 10.25 -0.55 4.54
N ARG A 15 11.32 -1.19 5.03
CA ARG A 15 12.09 -0.74 6.20
C ARG A 15 12.66 0.67 5.98
N GLN A 16 13.18 0.95 4.78
CA GLN A 16 13.69 2.29 4.45
C GLN A 16 12.59 3.36 4.50
N LEU A 17 11.44 3.11 3.87
CA LEU A 17 10.31 4.05 3.85
C LEU A 17 9.75 4.26 5.26
N PHE A 18 9.66 3.20 6.07
CA PHE A 18 9.25 3.30 7.46
C PHE A 18 10.22 4.17 8.27
N GLU A 19 11.52 3.91 8.22
CA GLU A 19 12.51 4.71 8.96
C GLU A 19 12.52 6.19 8.50
N GLN A 20 12.35 6.44 7.20
CA GLN A 20 12.20 7.80 6.69
C GLN A 20 10.93 8.49 7.22
N SER A 21 9.82 7.76 7.36
CA SER A 21 8.55 8.30 7.85
C SER A 21 8.63 8.85 9.29
N LYS A 22 9.55 8.33 10.11
CA LYS A 22 9.78 8.78 11.49
C LYS A 22 10.31 10.21 11.58
N THR A 23 10.99 10.68 10.54
CA THR A 23 11.54 12.06 10.45
C THR A 23 10.83 12.92 9.42
N ASN A 24 10.22 12.30 8.41
CA ASN A 24 9.44 12.96 7.37
C ASN A 24 8.12 12.21 7.15
N ILE A 25 7.09 12.58 7.89
CA ILE A 25 5.79 11.89 7.88
C ILE A 25 5.10 11.88 6.51
N ALA A 26 5.50 12.77 5.58
CA ALA A 26 5.00 12.76 4.21
C ALA A 26 5.37 11.47 3.43
N VAL A 27 6.38 10.72 3.90
CA VAL A 27 6.79 9.42 3.33
C VAL A 27 5.82 8.29 3.73
N ALA A 28 4.97 8.49 4.74
CA ALA A 28 4.06 7.45 5.23
C ALA A 28 3.09 6.95 4.14
N ASP A 29 2.62 7.82 3.26
CA ASP A 29 1.73 7.42 2.16
C ASP A 29 2.44 6.48 1.16
N ASP A 30 3.74 6.70 0.91
CA ASP A 30 4.54 5.80 0.08
C ASP A 30 4.82 4.47 0.77
N PHE A 31 5.10 4.49 2.09
CA PHE A 31 5.23 3.27 2.88
C PHE A 31 3.94 2.44 2.80
N ILE A 32 2.77 3.03 3.08
CA ILE A 32 1.47 2.38 3.03
C ILE A 32 1.19 1.81 1.62
N ARG A 33 1.50 2.57 0.57
CA ARG A 33 1.33 2.14 -0.82
C ARG A 33 2.21 0.93 -1.14
N HIS A 34 3.49 0.97 -0.77
CA HIS A 34 4.42 -0.14 -0.99
C HIS A 34 4.02 -1.38 -0.22
N LEU A 35 3.59 -1.23 1.04
CA LEU A 35 3.17 -2.31 1.92
C LEU A 35 1.90 -3.00 1.42
N THR A 36 0.91 -2.21 0.98
CA THR A 36 -0.32 -2.75 0.38
C THR A 36 -0.01 -3.61 -0.84
N VAL A 37 0.87 -3.12 -1.73
CA VAL A 37 1.29 -3.88 -2.91
C VAL A 37 2.06 -5.13 -2.52
N HIS A 38 2.95 -5.05 -1.53
CA HIS A 38 3.75 -6.17 -1.03
C HIS A 38 2.86 -7.34 -0.57
N HIS A 39 2.01 -7.10 0.43
CA HIS A 39 1.11 -8.13 0.98
C HIS A 39 0.18 -8.71 -0.09
N THR A 40 -0.38 -7.87 -0.97
CA THR A 40 -1.25 -8.33 -2.07
C THR A 40 -0.54 -9.32 -2.99
N MET A 41 0.75 -9.08 -3.27
CA MET A 41 1.53 -9.93 -4.14
C MET A 41 2.00 -11.19 -3.42
N GLU A 42 2.38 -11.10 -2.14
CA GLU A 42 2.75 -12.27 -1.34
C GLU A 42 1.58 -13.22 -1.17
N GLU A 43 0.39 -12.73 -0.83
CA GLU A 43 -0.79 -13.59 -0.74
C GLU A 43 -1.02 -14.36 -2.05
N LYS A 44 -0.99 -13.63 -3.17
CA LYS A 44 -1.29 -14.18 -4.50
C LYS A 44 -0.22 -15.10 -5.08
N TYR A 45 1.07 -14.82 -4.84
CA TYR A 45 2.18 -15.50 -5.52
C TYR A 45 3.02 -16.38 -4.60
N PHE A 46 2.82 -16.29 -3.29
CA PHE A 46 3.64 -16.99 -2.30
C PHE A 46 2.79 -17.80 -1.33
N TYR A 47 1.87 -17.16 -0.61
CA TYR A 47 1.07 -17.84 0.42
C TYR A 47 0.03 -18.81 -0.13
N ASP A 48 -0.64 -18.49 -1.25
CA ASP A 48 -1.54 -19.44 -1.94
C ASP A 48 -0.84 -20.78 -2.27
N ILE A 49 0.46 -20.74 -2.52
CA ILE A 49 1.27 -21.94 -2.84
C ILE A 49 1.71 -22.65 -1.56
N LEU A 50 2.23 -21.89 -0.58
CA LEU A 50 2.70 -22.45 0.69
C LEU A 50 1.58 -23.01 1.56
N GLU A 51 0.36 -22.49 1.46
CA GLU A 51 -0.81 -23.04 2.14
C GLU A 51 -1.06 -24.50 1.70
N GLY A 52 -0.78 -24.82 0.43
CA GLY A 52 -0.91 -26.17 -0.11
C GLY A 52 0.16 -27.16 0.40
N GLU A 53 1.25 -26.66 0.96
CA GLU A 53 2.33 -27.49 1.50
C GLU A 53 2.08 -27.81 2.97
N ALA A 54 1.88 -29.09 3.29
CA ALA A 54 1.51 -29.52 4.64
C ALA A 54 2.49 -29.07 5.73
N GLN A 55 3.78 -28.92 5.40
CA GLN A 55 4.81 -28.46 6.33
C GLN A 55 4.76 -26.94 6.58
N ALA A 56 4.25 -26.15 5.62
CA ALA A 56 4.17 -24.69 5.71
C ALA A 56 2.74 -24.18 6.01
N HIS A 57 1.72 -25.01 5.88
CA HIS A 57 0.30 -24.64 5.99
C HIS A 57 -0.02 -23.73 7.17
N LYS A 58 0.37 -24.13 8.39
CA LYS A 58 0.12 -23.33 9.60
C LYS A 58 0.80 -21.96 9.53
N LYS A 59 2.06 -21.91 9.07
CA LYS A 59 2.83 -20.67 8.98
C LYS A 59 2.28 -19.73 7.90
N ALA A 60 1.83 -20.28 6.77
CA ALA A 60 1.14 -19.52 5.74
C ALA A 60 -0.15 -18.87 6.29
N LEU A 61 -0.97 -19.61 7.05
CA LEU A 61 -2.18 -19.06 7.68
C LEU A 61 -1.86 -17.99 8.74
N GLU A 62 -0.79 -18.18 9.52
CA GLU A 62 -0.33 -17.18 10.50
C GLU A 62 0.06 -15.87 9.79
N ALA A 63 0.89 -15.95 8.75
CA ALA A 63 1.32 -14.79 7.97
C ALA A 63 0.16 -14.03 7.31
N VAL A 64 -0.80 -14.75 6.69
CA VAL A 64 -1.99 -14.12 6.09
C VAL A 64 -2.87 -13.46 7.16
N ASN A 65 -2.93 -14.02 8.38
CA ASN A 65 -3.64 -13.37 9.49
C ASN A 65 -2.91 -12.11 9.99
N GLU A 66 -1.58 -12.09 9.98
CA GLU A 66 -0.80 -10.88 10.28
C GLU A 66 -1.00 -9.79 9.23
N HIS A 67 -1.02 -10.16 7.93
CA HIS A 67 -1.41 -9.25 6.86
C HIS A 67 -2.79 -8.63 7.12
N HIS A 68 -3.77 -9.42 7.55
CA HIS A 68 -5.11 -8.92 7.86
C HIS A 68 -5.09 -7.85 8.97
N ILE A 69 -4.34 -8.09 10.04
CA ILE A 69 -4.17 -7.12 11.15
C ILE A 69 -3.50 -5.84 10.63
N ILE A 70 -2.43 -5.97 9.84
CA ILE A 70 -1.73 -4.83 9.24
C ILE A 70 -2.66 -4.06 8.29
N GLU A 71 -3.48 -4.75 7.50
CA GLU A 71 -4.44 -4.14 6.58
C GLU A 71 -5.52 -3.35 7.34
N MET A 72 -5.95 -3.81 8.51
CA MET A 72 -6.87 -3.05 9.37
C MET A 72 -6.26 -1.70 9.80
N ILE A 73 -4.97 -1.69 10.16
CA ILE A 73 -4.25 -0.45 10.52
C ILE A 73 -4.12 0.46 9.30
N ILE A 74 -3.79 -0.10 8.13
CA ILE A 74 -3.73 0.64 6.86
C ILE A 74 -5.08 1.31 6.55
N LYS A 75 -6.18 0.57 6.65
CA LYS A 75 -7.54 1.08 6.37
C LYS A 75 -7.95 2.19 7.32
N ASP A 76 -7.53 2.12 8.58
CA ASP A 76 -7.71 3.19 9.57
C ASP A 76 -6.91 4.44 9.16
N LEU A 77 -5.60 4.29 8.91
CA LEU A 77 -4.71 5.37 8.48
C LEU A 77 -5.17 6.07 7.19
N GLN A 78 -5.69 5.32 6.22
CA GLN A 78 -6.21 5.86 4.97
C GLN A 78 -7.34 6.89 5.18
N ARG A 79 -8.14 6.71 6.24
CA ARG A 79 -9.27 7.57 6.61
C ARG A 79 -8.92 8.58 7.71
N PHE A 80 -7.72 8.48 8.29
CA PHE A 80 -7.30 9.31 9.41
C PHE A 80 -6.80 10.70 8.93
N PRO A 81 -7.07 11.80 9.66
CA PRO A 81 -6.53 13.11 9.30
C PRO A 81 -5.01 13.15 9.42
N ARG A 82 -4.31 13.59 8.37
CA ARG A 82 -2.83 13.58 8.29
C ARG A 82 -2.19 14.65 9.19
N ASP A 83 -2.94 15.69 9.53
CA ASP A 83 -2.55 16.79 10.41
C ASP A 83 -2.83 16.51 11.90
N HIS A 84 -3.47 15.39 12.21
CA HIS A 84 -3.75 15.00 13.60
C HIS A 84 -2.51 14.38 14.26
N GLU A 85 -2.22 14.74 15.52
CA GLU A 85 -1.01 14.32 16.25
C GLU A 85 -0.82 12.78 16.31
N ASN A 86 -1.93 12.04 16.48
CA ASN A 86 -1.92 10.58 16.49
C ASN A 86 -1.63 9.92 15.12
N PHE A 87 -1.61 10.65 14.00
CA PHE A 87 -1.30 10.05 12.70
C PHE A 87 0.10 9.43 12.71
N ALA A 88 1.10 10.17 13.19
CA ALA A 88 2.47 9.68 13.30
C ALA A 88 2.58 8.45 14.23
N ILE A 89 1.85 8.46 15.36
CA ILE A 89 1.82 7.35 16.32
C ILE A 89 1.24 6.08 15.65
N LYS A 90 0.16 6.22 14.87
CA LYS A 90 -0.43 5.10 14.15
C LYS A 90 0.49 4.55 13.04
N VAL A 91 1.23 5.43 12.36
CA VAL A 91 2.26 5.02 11.38
C VAL A 91 3.41 4.27 12.08
N GLU A 92 3.81 4.70 13.27
CA GLU A 92 4.80 3.98 14.08
C GLU A 92 4.33 2.56 14.42
N SER A 93 3.10 2.41 14.93
CA SER A 93 2.51 1.08 15.19
C SER A 93 2.43 0.23 13.91
N LEU A 94 2.02 0.80 12.78
CA LEU A 94 2.01 0.10 11.49
C LEU A 94 3.41 -0.46 11.15
N GLY A 95 4.45 0.36 11.31
CA GLY A 95 5.82 -0.03 11.02
C GLY A 95 6.39 -1.07 11.98
N GLU A 96 6.01 -1.04 13.26
CA GLU A 96 6.39 -2.06 14.25
C GLU A 96 5.77 -3.43 13.90
N TYR A 97 4.46 -3.48 13.63
CA TYR A 97 3.79 -4.71 13.19
C TYR A 97 4.38 -5.24 11.87
N THR A 98 4.63 -4.34 10.91
CA THR A 98 5.26 -4.70 9.64
C THR A 98 6.65 -5.28 9.88
N THR A 99 7.49 -4.62 10.67
CA THR A 99 8.88 -5.09 10.92
C THR A 99 8.90 -6.46 11.56
N HIS A 100 8.01 -6.71 12.53
CA HIS A 100 7.90 -8.03 13.15
C HIS A 100 7.54 -9.12 12.14
N HIS A 101 6.56 -8.84 11.28
CA HIS A 101 6.14 -9.74 10.22
C HIS A 101 7.27 -10.06 9.25
N LEU A 102 7.93 -9.03 8.69
CA LEU A 102 9.05 -9.21 7.75
C LEU A 102 10.23 -10.01 8.36
N ASP A 103 10.49 -9.83 9.66
CA ASP A 103 11.54 -10.58 10.36
C ASP A 103 11.16 -12.06 10.53
N GLU A 104 9.90 -12.39 10.81
CA GLU A 104 9.43 -13.78 10.87
C GLU A 104 9.49 -14.45 9.49
N GLU A 105 9.09 -13.74 8.44
CA GLU A 105 9.18 -14.24 7.07
C GLU A 105 10.61 -14.61 6.69
N GLU A 106 11.55 -13.68 6.90
CA GLU A 106 12.96 -13.87 6.55
C GLU A 106 13.64 -14.98 7.35
N THR A 107 13.26 -15.16 8.62
CA THR A 107 13.95 -16.09 9.52
C THR A 107 13.32 -17.48 9.57
N VAL A 108 12.03 -17.60 9.25
CA VAL A 108 11.26 -18.84 9.38
C VAL A 108 10.65 -19.27 8.05
N ILE A 109 9.84 -18.41 7.42
CA ILE A 109 9.00 -18.82 6.29
C ILE A 109 9.81 -18.96 5.00
N PHE A 110 10.72 -18.03 4.70
CA PHE A 110 11.53 -18.06 3.48
C PHE A 110 12.48 -19.26 3.44
N PRO A 111 13.22 -19.61 4.52
CA PRO A 111 14.00 -20.85 4.55
C PRO A 111 13.16 -22.11 4.33
N MET A 112 11.92 -22.16 4.84
CA MET A 112 11.01 -23.27 4.59
C MET A 112 10.57 -23.32 3.13
N ALA A 113 10.21 -22.18 2.55
CA ALA A 113 9.80 -22.08 1.14
C ALA A 113 10.93 -22.51 0.19
N GLU A 114 12.18 -22.16 0.49
CA GLU A 114 13.34 -22.55 -0.30
C GLU A 114 13.59 -24.07 -0.29
N GLN A 115 13.18 -24.77 0.78
CA GLN A 115 13.27 -26.23 0.88
C GLN A 115 12.10 -26.94 0.21
N LEU A 116 10.90 -26.36 0.26
CA LEU A 116 9.68 -26.97 -0.23
C LEU A 116 9.46 -26.75 -1.74
N LEU A 117 9.85 -25.59 -2.26
CA LEU A 117 9.59 -25.21 -3.64
C LEU A 117 10.77 -25.58 -4.55
N PRO A 118 10.54 -26.20 -5.72
CA PRO A 118 11.59 -26.44 -6.69
C PRO A 118 12.27 -25.14 -7.17
N PRO A 119 13.59 -25.13 -7.43
CA PRO A 119 14.32 -23.93 -7.84
C PRO A 119 13.71 -23.20 -9.06
N GLU A 120 13.18 -23.95 -10.03
CA GLU A 120 12.51 -23.41 -11.21
C GLU A 120 11.21 -22.67 -10.87
N ASN A 121 10.45 -23.17 -9.90
CA ASN A 121 9.24 -22.52 -9.40
C ASN A 121 9.62 -21.24 -8.67
N GLN A 122 10.63 -21.30 -7.79
CA GLN A 122 11.10 -20.11 -7.07
C GLN A 122 11.59 -19.00 -8.01
N ALA A 123 12.32 -19.36 -9.08
CA ALA A 123 12.78 -18.40 -10.10
C ALA A 123 11.62 -17.79 -10.91
N THR A 124 10.63 -18.60 -11.26
CA THR A 124 9.42 -18.16 -11.97
C THR A 124 8.62 -17.17 -11.11
N LEU A 125 8.36 -17.52 -9.86
CA LEU A 125 7.64 -16.67 -8.91
C LEU A 125 8.36 -15.36 -8.65
N GLY A 126 9.69 -15.38 -8.46
CA GLY A 126 10.47 -14.15 -8.29
C GLY A 126 10.40 -13.20 -9.49
N THR A 127 10.35 -13.75 -10.71
CA THR A 127 10.16 -12.95 -11.92
C THR A 127 8.76 -12.34 -11.98
N LEU A 128 7.72 -13.12 -11.66
CA LEU A 128 6.33 -12.66 -11.62
C LEU A 128 6.13 -11.55 -10.58
N PHE A 129 6.67 -11.75 -9.37
CA PHE A 129 6.61 -10.76 -8.30
C PHE A 129 7.26 -9.45 -8.73
N ALA A 130 8.47 -9.49 -9.29
CA ALA A 130 9.17 -8.27 -9.72
C ALA A 130 8.39 -7.50 -10.80
N GLN A 131 7.83 -8.20 -11.78
CA GLN A 131 7.02 -7.59 -12.84
C GLN A 131 5.72 -6.97 -12.29
N ALA A 132 5.00 -7.72 -11.46
CA ALA A 132 3.77 -7.26 -10.83
C ALA A 132 4.05 -6.03 -9.94
N LYS A 133 5.13 -6.07 -9.15
CA LYS A 133 5.57 -4.97 -8.28
C LYS A 133 5.80 -3.70 -9.08
N THR A 134 6.58 -3.77 -10.15
CA THR A 134 6.85 -2.61 -11.01
C THR A 134 5.57 -2.05 -11.63
N MET A 135 4.66 -2.92 -12.08
CA MET A 135 3.39 -2.49 -12.66
C MET A 135 2.46 -1.82 -11.63
N LEU A 136 2.34 -2.41 -10.44
CA LEU A 136 1.44 -1.91 -9.38
C LEU A 136 1.98 -0.66 -8.69
N LEU A 137 3.31 -0.54 -8.54
CA LEU A 137 3.94 0.66 -7.97
C LEU A 137 4.15 1.78 -9.00
N GLY A 138 3.97 1.51 -10.29
CA GLY A 138 4.38 2.37 -11.41
C GLY A 138 3.27 2.79 -12.36
N ILE A 139 2.18 3.40 -11.87
CA ILE A 139 1.22 4.10 -12.74
C ILE A 139 1.38 5.63 -12.64
N THR A 140 1.76 6.25 -13.77
CA THR A 140 1.06 7.43 -14.34
C THR A 140 0.04 6.88 -15.34
N LEU A 141 -1.25 7.25 -15.22
CA LEU A 141 -2.31 6.72 -16.08
C LEU A 141 -2.09 7.13 -17.56
N PRO A 142 -2.29 6.24 -18.56
CA PRO A 142 -2.32 6.65 -19.96
C PRO A 142 -3.55 7.54 -20.23
N PRO A 143 -3.45 8.57 -21.08
CA PRO A 143 -4.64 9.33 -21.49
C PRO A 143 -5.60 8.40 -22.24
N VAL A 144 -6.87 8.46 -21.85
CA VAL A 144 -7.95 7.71 -22.50
C VAL A 144 -8.03 8.14 -23.98
N PRO A 145 -7.90 7.21 -24.95
CA PRO A 145 -8.09 7.54 -26.36
C PRO A 145 -9.56 7.90 -26.63
N GLY A 146 -9.82 9.20 -26.78
CA GLY A 146 -11.11 9.80 -27.12
C GLY A 146 -11.34 11.10 -26.34
N LYS A 147 -10.65 12.20 -26.61
CA LYS A 147 -10.50 12.85 -27.92
C LYS A 147 -9.07 13.35 -28.15
N ALA A 148 -8.33 12.68 -29.02
CA ALA A 148 -7.28 13.33 -29.78
C ALA A 148 -7.89 13.98 -31.02
N GLY A 149 -7.65 15.28 -31.18
CA GLY A 149 -7.97 16.08 -32.36
C GLY A 149 -8.29 17.51 -31.92
N SER A 150 -7.54 18.55 -32.25
CA SER A 150 -6.50 18.70 -33.27
C SER A 150 -5.79 20.05 -33.04
N LYS A 151 -4.45 20.02 -33.16
CA LYS A 151 -3.53 21.06 -33.65
C LYS A 151 -3.39 22.43 -32.95
N ALA A 152 -2.12 22.83 -32.92
CA ALA A 152 -1.55 24.08 -32.42
C ALA A 152 -2.04 25.35 -33.15
N GLY A 153 -2.01 26.48 -32.44
CA GLY A 153 -1.82 27.80 -33.06
C GLY A 153 -2.65 28.98 -32.51
N LYS A 154 -1.97 29.83 -31.72
CA LYS A 154 -2.14 31.28 -31.49
C LYS A 154 -3.45 31.86 -30.90
N ALA A 155 -3.22 32.86 -30.04
CA ALA A 155 -4.18 33.73 -29.37
C ALA A 155 -4.96 34.64 -30.34
N LEU A 156 -6.19 35.02 -29.96
CA LEU A 156 -6.70 36.39 -29.78
C LEU A 156 -8.24 36.41 -29.59
N ILE A 157 -8.65 37.06 -28.49
CA ILE A 157 -9.81 37.97 -28.30
C ILE A 157 -11.22 37.53 -28.73
N GLY A 158 -12.08 37.39 -27.71
CA GLY A 158 -13.34 38.15 -27.59
C GLY A 158 -14.64 37.51 -28.09
N ALA A 159 -15.55 37.18 -27.15
CA ALA A 159 -16.91 37.75 -27.08
C ALA A 159 -17.74 37.05 -25.99
N LYS A 160 -18.45 37.89 -25.24
CA LYS A 160 -19.32 37.57 -24.09
C LYS A 160 -20.52 36.70 -24.47
N LYS A 161 -20.94 35.83 -23.55
CA LYS A 161 -22.37 35.62 -23.24
C LYS A 161 -22.57 35.51 -21.72
N LYS A 162 -23.65 36.15 -21.28
CA LYS A 162 -24.09 36.32 -19.90
C LYS A 162 -24.88 35.09 -19.46
N GLU A 163 -24.64 34.60 -18.24
CA GLU A 163 -25.60 33.80 -17.47
C GLU A 163 -25.74 34.40 -16.06
N ALA A 164 -26.96 34.34 -15.53
CA ALA A 164 -27.45 35.05 -14.35
C ALA A 164 -27.03 34.36 -13.03
N PRO A 165 -27.04 35.09 -11.88
CA PRO A 165 -26.51 34.56 -10.63
C PRO A 165 -27.53 33.70 -9.89
N VAL A 166 -27.15 32.48 -9.55
CA VAL A 166 -27.86 31.66 -8.56
C VAL A 166 -27.14 31.83 -7.22
N LYS A 167 -27.86 32.32 -6.21
CA LYS A 167 -27.35 32.48 -4.83
C LYS A 167 -27.14 31.09 -4.20
N PRO A 168 -26.10 30.87 -3.39
CA PRO A 168 -26.03 29.67 -2.57
C PRO A 168 -26.99 29.81 -1.39
N ALA A 169 -27.86 28.80 -1.21
CA ALA A 169 -28.55 28.60 0.06
C ALA A 169 -27.53 28.03 1.05
N ALA A 170 -27.45 28.64 2.23
CA ALA A 170 -26.65 28.14 3.34
C ALA A 170 -27.19 26.78 3.77
N VAL A 171 -26.34 25.76 3.74
CA VAL A 171 -26.58 24.50 4.45
C VAL A 171 -25.47 24.39 5.48
N GLU A 172 -25.78 24.81 6.71
CA GLU A 172 -25.04 24.37 7.88
C GLU A 172 -25.33 22.87 8.08
N THR A 173 -24.53 22.01 7.47
CA THR A 173 -24.39 20.64 7.99
C THR A 173 -23.32 20.67 9.07
N ARG A 174 -23.77 20.69 10.32
CA ARG A 174 -22.97 20.40 11.51
C ARG A 174 -22.24 19.07 11.27
N THR A 175 -20.92 19.13 11.03
CA THR A 175 -20.07 17.96 10.80
C THR A 175 -20.03 17.11 12.07
N LEU A 176 -20.42 15.84 11.95
CA LEU A 176 -20.24 14.86 13.02
C LEU A 176 -18.73 14.75 13.31
N PRO A 177 -18.29 14.76 14.59
CA PRO A 177 -16.91 14.44 14.91
C PRO A 177 -16.69 12.96 14.54
N PRO A 178 -15.78 12.63 13.61
CA PRO A 178 -15.58 11.25 13.26
C PRO A 178 -14.88 10.56 14.42
N ASP A 179 -15.45 9.45 14.85
CA ASP A 179 -14.84 8.45 15.73
C ASP A 179 -13.38 8.18 15.29
N LEU A 180 -12.41 8.83 15.96
CA LEU A 180 -10.97 8.72 15.69
C LEU A 180 -10.38 7.37 16.16
N GLY A 181 -11.23 6.37 16.33
CA GLY A 181 -10.89 5.06 16.84
C GLY A 181 -11.03 4.93 18.35
N ILE A 182 -11.08 3.67 18.78
CA ILE A 182 -11.13 3.26 20.18
C ILE A 182 -9.77 3.62 20.80
N GLY A 183 -9.71 4.73 21.54
CA GLY A 183 -8.43 5.19 22.12
C GLY A 183 -8.19 6.70 22.09
N SER A 184 -9.19 7.53 21.79
CA SER A 184 -9.09 8.97 22.03
C SER A 184 -8.85 9.23 23.52
N LEU A 185 -7.58 9.34 23.90
CA LEU A 185 -7.16 9.95 25.15
C LEU A 185 -7.67 11.39 25.06
N ARG A 186 -8.77 11.68 25.77
CA ARG A 186 -9.28 13.05 25.84
C ARG A 186 -8.15 13.94 26.35
N LYS A 187 -7.91 15.06 25.66
CA LYS A 187 -7.06 16.15 26.18
C LYS A 187 -7.61 16.65 27.52
#